data_AF-A0A6B0RNH0-F1
#
_entry.id   AF-A0A6B0RNH0-F1
#
_cell.length_a   1.000
_cell.length_b   1.000
_cell.length_c   1.000
_cell.angle_alpha   90.00
_cell.angle_beta   90.00
_cell.angle_gamma   90.00
#
_symmetry.space_group_name_H-M   'P 1'
#
loop_
_entity.id
_entity.type
_entity.pdbx_description
1 polymer ?
#
loop_
_entity_poly.entity_id
_entity_poly.type
_entity_poly.pdbx_seq_one_letter_code
_entity_poly.pdbx_strand_id
1 'polypeptide(L)'
;MAMFEQMRANVGKLLKGIDRYNPENLATLERYVETQAKENAYDLETNLAVLKLYQFNPAFFQTTVTAQILLKALTNLPHTDFTLCKCMIDQAHQEERPIRQILYLGDLLETCHFQAFWQALDENMDLLEGITGFEDSVRKFICHVVGITYQHIDRWLLAEMLGNLTDSQLKVWMSKYGWSADESGQIFIW
;
A
#
# COMPACT_ATOMS: atom_id res chain seq x y z
N MET A 1 -5.32 4.75 24.68
CA MET A 1 -5.57 5.42 23.39
C MET A 1 -4.36 5.17 22.54
N ALA A 2 -4.54 4.60 21.34
CA ALA A 2 -3.43 4.35 20.43
C ALA A 2 -2.75 5.69 20.08
N MET A 3 -1.43 5.70 19.93
CA MET A 3 -0.67 6.92 19.66
C MET A 3 -1.16 7.60 18.37
N PHE A 4 -1.60 6.81 17.40
CA PHE A 4 -2.23 7.28 16.17
C PHE A 4 -3.49 8.14 16.39
N GLU A 5 -4.39 7.78 17.29
CA GLU A 5 -5.66 8.53 17.49
C GLU A 5 -5.42 9.93 18.06
N GLN A 6 -4.46 10.05 18.98
CA GLN A 6 -4.08 11.36 19.55
C GLN A 6 -3.44 12.26 18.50
N MET A 7 -2.55 11.70 17.68
CA MET A 7 -1.91 12.45 16.59
C MET A 7 -2.91 12.83 15.50
N ARG A 8 -3.87 11.95 15.17
CA ARG A 8 -4.92 12.22 14.17
C ARG A 8 -5.75 13.46 14.51
N ALA A 9 -6.12 13.64 15.78
CA ALA A 9 -6.88 14.82 16.20
C ALA A 9 -6.08 16.13 16.06
N ASN A 10 -4.77 16.07 16.28
CA ASN A 10 -3.87 17.21 16.11
C ASN A 10 -3.65 17.54 14.62
N VAL A 11 -3.34 16.51 13.82
CA VAL A 11 -3.12 16.63 12.37
C VAL A 11 -4.40 17.11 11.68
N GLY A 12 -5.57 16.59 12.05
CA GLY A 12 -6.84 17.04 11.51
C GLY A 12 -7.19 18.50 11.80
N LYS A 13 -6.60 19.13 12.83
CA LYS A 13 -6.71 20.59 13.05
C LYS A 13 -5.73 21.36 12.16
N LEU A 14 -4.49 20.88 12.05
CA LEU A 14 -3.44 21.47 11.20
C LEU A 14 -3.86 21.51 9.72
N LEU A 15 -4.49 20.45 9.22
CA LEU A 15 -4.89 20.33 7.81
C LEU A 15 -6.09 21.22 7.41
N LYS A 16 -6.95 21.60 8.37
CA LYS A 16 -8.13 22.43 8.11
C LYS A 16 -7.82 23.91 7.86
N GLY A 17 -6.62 24.37 8.23
CA GLY A 17 -6.22 25.77 8.20
C GLY A 17 -5.27 26.15 7.06
N ILE A 18 -4.66 27.33 7.20
CA ILE A 18 -3.52 27.78 6.38
C ILE A 18 -2.23 27.04 6.75
N ASP A 19 -2.17 26.49 7.96
CA ASP A 19 -1.02 25.76 8.52
C ASP A 19 -0.64 24.51 7.73
N ARG A 20 -1.55 24.00 6.88
CA ARG A 20 -1.29 22.90 5.94
C ARG A 20 -0.13 23.18 4.97
N TYR A 21 0.20 24.45 4.76
CA TYR A 21 1.28 24.89 3.87
C TYR A 21 2.54 25.34 4.62
N ASN A 22 2.54 25.30 5.96
CA ASN A 22 3.70 25.68 6.75
C ASN A 22 4.70 24.49 6.81
N PRO A 23 5.93 24.63 6.28
CA PRO A 23 6.94 23.58 6.32
C PRO A 23 7.41 23.23 7.75
N GLU A 24 7.17 24.07 8.75
CA GLU A 24 7.47 23.75 10.16
C GLU A 24 6.64 22.55 10.67
N ASN A 25 5.45 22.32 10.09
CA ASN A 25 4.61 21.20 10.46
C ASN A 25 5.08 19.87 9.87
N LEU A 26 6.01 19.92 8.92
CA LEU A 26 6.46 18.76 8.16
C LEU A 26 7.03 17.67 9.07
N ALA A 27 7.85 18.04 10.07
CA ALA A 27 8.38 17.09 11.05
C ALA A 27 7.29 16.34 11.84
N THR A 28 6.15 16.99 12.11
CA THR A 28 5.02 16.36 12.80
C THR A 28 4.27 15.41 11.86
N LEU A 29 4.09 15.82 10.60
CA LEU A 29 3.41 15.02 9.58
C LEU A 29 4.24 13.78 9.18
N GLU A 30 5.56 13.92 9.03
CA GLU A 30 6.46 12.79 8.76
C GLU A 30 6.40 11.74 9.87
N ARG A 31 6.48 12.17 11.14
CA ARG A 31 6.33 11.27 12.28
C ARG A 31 4.95 10.57 12.30
N TYR A 32 3.92 11.26 11.82
CA TYR A 32 2.60 10.67 11.69
C TYR A 32 2.55 9.61 10.59
N VAL A 33 3.23 9.82 9.45
CA VAL A 33 3.42 8.80 8.40
C VAL A 33 4.15 7.57 8.95
N GLU A 34 5.21 7.75 9.73
CA GLU A 34 5.89 6.60 10.36
C GLU A 34 4.96 5.82 11.30
N THR A 35 4.08 6.52 12.01
CA THR A 35 3.10 5.89 12.90
C THR A 35 2.03 5.15 12.09
N GLN A 36 1.62 5.67 10.93
CA GLN A 36 0.74 4.96 9.98
C GLN A 36 1.37 3.64 9.50
N ALA A 37 2.67 3.64 9.22
CA ALA A 37 3.40 2.44 8.82
C ALA A 37 3.43 1.39 9.95
N LYS A 38 3.76 1.80 11.18
CA LYS A 38 3.90 0.90 12.33
C LYS A 38 2.56 0.35 12.85
N GLU A 39 1.55 1.21 12.99
CA GLU A 39 0.24 0.83 13.55
C GLU A 39 -0.74 0.29 12.49
N ASN A 40 -0.29 0.12 11.24
CA ASN A 40 -1.13 -0.22 10.10
C ASN A 40 -2.37 0.68 9.96
N ALA A 41 -2.20 1.97 10.24
CA ALA A 41 -3.22 2.98 10.06
C ALA A 41 -3.04 3.69 8.71
N TYR A 42 -4.03 4.50 8.32
CA TYR A 42 -3.99 5.18 7.03
C TYR A 42 -4.79 6.49 7.04
N ASP A 43 -4.17 7.56 6.57
CA ASP A 43 -4.76 8.90 6.41
C ASP A 43 -4.24 9.54 5.11
N LEU A 44 -5.04 9.42 4.04
CA LEU A 44 -4.70 9.95 2.72
C LEU A 44 -4.51 11.48 2.71
N GLU A 45 -5.33 12.22 3.47
CA GLU A 45 -5.27 13.69 3.46
C GLU A 45 -3.92 14.17 3.99
N THR A 46 -3.43 13.54 5.05
CA THR A 46 -2.10 13.81 5.59
C THR A 46 -0.99 13.45 4.60
N ASN A 47 -1.10 12.28 3.98
CA ASN A 47 -0.10 11.80 3.02
C ASN A 47 0.02 12.76 1.82
N LEU A 48 -1.10 13.20 1.26
CA LEU A 48 -1.11 14.18 0.16
C LEU A 48 -0.60 15.55 0.60
N ALA A 49 -0.87 15.98 1.84
CA ALA A 49 -0.33 17.23 2.37
C ALA A 49 1.20 17.20 2.48
N VAL A 50 1.79 16.09 2.93
CA VAL A 50 3.25 15.90 2.97
C VAL A 50 3.84 15.98 1.57
N LEU A 51 3.31 15.23 0.61
CA LEU A 51 3.80 15.26 -0.77
C LEU A 51 3.67 16.66 -1.39
N LYS A 52 2.58 17.37 -1.09
CA LYS A 52 2.38 18.75 -1.55
C LYS A 52 3.39 19.73 -0.93
N LEU A 53 3.73 19.56 0.34
CA LEU A 53 4.76 20.38 1.00
C LEU A 53 6.15 20.15 0.38
N TYR A 54 6.49 18.91 0.05
CA TYR A 54 7.71 18.58 -0.69
C TYR A 54 7.72 19.20 -2.09
N GLN A 55 6.59 19.16 -2.80
CA GLN A 55 6.46 19.77 -4.12
C GLN A 55 6.70 21.30 -4.08
N PHE A 56 6.21 21.98 -3.04
CA PHE A 56 6.43 23.42 -2.86
C PHE A 56 7.82 23.75 -2.31
N ASN A 57 8.45 22.84 -1.57
CA ASN A 57 9.73 23.07 -0.93
C ASN A 57 10.67 21.87 -1.17
N PRO A 58 11.32 21.80 -2.35
CA PRO A 58 12.17 20.66 -2.72
C PRO A 58 13.32 20.38 -1.74
N ALA A 59 13.79 21.41 -1.02
CA ALA A 59 14.85 21.27 -0.01
C ALA A 59 14.48 20.36 1.18
N PHE A 60 13.19 20.13 1.42
CA PHE A 60 12.70 19.27 2.50
C PHE A 60 12.30 17.87 2.02
N PHE A 61 12.48 17.56 0.72
CA PHE A 61 12.09 16.27 0.18
C PHE A 61 12.77 15.11 0.93
N GLN A 62 11.97 14.23 1.52
CA GLN A 62 12.47 13.00 2.15
C GLN A 62 12.04 11.78 1.35
N THR A 63 13.04 11.07 0.83
CA THR A 63 12.84 9.87 0.03
C THR A 63 12.18 8.74 0.85
N THR A 64 12.59 8.54 2.10
CA THR A 64 12.07 7.48 2.98
C THR A 64 10.58 7.68 3.29
N VAL A 65 10.17 8.90 3.63
CA VAL A 65 8.77 9.21 3.94
C VAL A 65 7.91 9.07 2.68
N THR A 66 8.41 9.56 1.53
CA THR A 66 7.72 9.42 0.24
C THR A 66 7.53 7.96 -0.14
N ALA A 67 8.55 7.12 0.05
CA ALA A 67 8.47 5.68 -0.17
C ALA A 67 7.40 5.02 0.72
N GLN A 68 7.36 5.36 2.02
CA GLN A 68 6.34 4.86 2.95
C GLN A 68 4.92 5.27 2.54
N ILE A 69 4.73 6.53 2.13
CA ILE A 69 3.44 7.02 1.62
C ILE A 69 2.98 6.21 0.42
N LEU A 70 3.87 5.99 -0.56
CA LEU A 70 3.54 5.23 -1.77
C LEU A 70 3.21 3.77 -1.45
N LEU A 71 4.02 3.10 -0.62
CA LEU A 71 3.76 1.72 -0.18
C LEU A 71 2.46 1.62 0.59
N LYS A 72 2.15 2.56 1.48
CA LYS A 72 0.86 2.59 2.19
C LYS A 72 -0.31 2.87 1.23
N ALA A 73 -0.13 3.71 0.22
CA ALA A 73 -1.16 3.90 -0.81
C ALA A 73 -1.43 2.60 -1.60
N LEU A 74 -0.41 1.79 -1.88
CA LEU A 74 -0.59 0.45 -2.48
C LEU A 74 -1.41 -0.49 -1.60
N THR A 75 -1.27 -0.40 -0.27
CA THR A 75 -2.09 -1.19 0.66
C THR A 75 -3.58 -0.83 0.65
N ASN A 76 -3.94 0.32 0.06
CA ASN A 76 -5.31 0.80 -0.03
C ASN A 76 -5.96 0.59 -1.41
N LEU A 77 -5.30 -0.14 -2.33
CA LEU A 77 -5.95 -0.58 -3.57
C LEU A 77 -7.22 -1.39 -3.25
N PRO A 78 -8.32 -1.22 -4.02
CA PRO A 78 -8.41 -0.65 -5.37
C PRO A 78 -8.66 0.87 -5.45
N HIS A 79 -8.54 1.62 -4.35
CA HIS A 79 -8.75 3.08 -4.38
C HIS A 79 -7.70 3.81 -5.23
N THR A 80 -8.05 4.98 -5.78
CA THR A 80 -7.18 5.78 -6.68
C THR A 80 -6.06 6.53 -5.97
N ASP A 81 -5.80 6.19 -4.71
CA ASP A 81 -4.86 6.88 -3.82
C ASP A 81 -3.43 6.83 -4.35
N PHE A 82 -3.02 5.66 -4.87
CA PHE A 82 -1.69 5.48 -5.45
C PHE A 82 -1.47 6.39 -6.66
N THR A 83 -2.45 6.49 -7.56
CA THR A 83 -2.42 7.40 -8.71
C THR A 83 -2.31 8.85 -8.27
N LEU A 84 -3.08 9.27 -7.24
CA LEU A 84 -3.01 10.63 -6.70
C LEU A 84 -1.62 10.93 -6.11
N CYS A 85 -1.07 10.03 -5.30
CA CYS A 85 0.27 10.18 -4.74
C CYS A 85 1.34 10.27 -5.84
N LYS A 86 1.25 9.43 -6.89
CA LYS A 86 2.14 9.48 -8.05
C LYS A 86 2.10 10.84 -8.75
N CYS A 87 0.92 11.43 -8.94
CA CYS A 87 0.78 12.75 -9.55
C CYS A 87 1.35 13.92 -8.71
N MET A 88 1.55 13.71 -7.40
CA MET A 88 2.10 14.74 -6.50
C MET A 88 3.63 14.73 -6.42
N ILE A 89 4.29 13.72 -6.98
CA ILE A 89 5.76 13.60 -7.01
C ILE A 89 6.23 14.02 -8.40
N ASP A 90 7.25 14.87 -8.47
CA ASP A 90 7.82 15.28 -9.75
C ASP A 90 8.56 14.13 -10.46
N GLN A 91 8.78 14.27 -11.77
CA GLN A 91 9.42 13.21 -12.55
C GLN A 91 10.85 12.90 -12.10
N ALA A 92 11.61 13.91 -11.65
CA ALA A 92 12.99 13.72 -11.22
C ALA A 92 13.07 12.76 -10.03
N HIS A 93 12.26 12.99 -8.99
CA HIS A 93 12.20 12.13 -7.83
C HIS A 93 11.54 10.77 -8.13
N GLN A 94 10.65 10.68 -9.12
CA GLN A 94 10.08 9.39 -9.55
C GLN A 94 11.13 8.45 -10.17
N GLU A 95 12.19 8.98 -10.77
CA GLU A 95 13.26 8.18 -11.37
C GLU A 95 14.30 7.71 -10.35
N GLU A 96 14.30 8.27 -9.14
CA GLU A 96 15.22 7.94 -8.05
C GLU A 96 14.89 6.60 -7.37
N ARG A 97 15.92 5.95 -6.83
CA ARG A 97 15.75 4.77 -5.97
C ARG A 97 15.45 5.23 -4.52
N PRO A 98 14.50 4.61 -3.80
CA PRO A 98 13.69 3.45 -4.17
C PRO A 98 12.32 3.76 -4.79
N ILE A 99 12.02 5.04 -5.08
CA ILE A 99 10.70 5.47 -5.56
C ILE A 99 10.36 4.78 -6.88
N ARG A 100 11.30 4.74 -7.83
CA ARG A 100 11.12 4.05 -9.10
C ARG A 100 10.73 2.57 -8.94
N GLN A 101 11.33 1.86 -8.00
CA GLN A 101 11.00 0.47 -7.69
C GLN A 101 9.57 0.35 -7.18
N ILE A 102 9.16 1.24 -6.28
CA ILE A 102 7.80 1.23 -5.72
C ILE A 102 6.76 1.54 -6.79
N LEU A 103 7.07 2.47 -7.71
CA LEU A 103 6.21 2.77 -8.85
C LEU A 103 6.06 1.56 -9.78
N TYR A 104 7.14 0.81 -10.01
CA TYR A 104 7.10 -0.43 -10.79
C TYR A 104 6.27 -1.51 -10.09
N LEU A 105 6.44 -1.70 -8.78
CA LEU A 105 5.60 -2.61 -8.00
C LEU A 105 4.11 -2.23 -8.06
N GLY A 106 3.81 -0.93 -8.02
CA GLY A 106 2.45 -0.43 -8.18
C GLY A 106 1.86 -0.70 -9.55
N ASP A 107 2.62 -0.51 -10.61
CA ASP A 107 2.22 -0.81 -11.99
C ASP A 107 1.87 -2.30 -12.17
N LEU A 108 2.66 -3.20 -11.58
CA LEU A 108 2.36 -4.63 -11.59
C LEU A 108 1.05 -4.97 -10.87
N LEU A 109 0.74 -4.29 -9.76
CA LEU A 109 -0.55 -4.47 -9.06
C LEU A 109 -1.72 -3.90 -9.85
N GLU A 110 -1.58 -2.71 -10.43
CA GLU A 110 -2.62 -2.07 -11.26
C GLU A 110 -2.92 -2.89 -12.52
N THR A 111 -1.90 -3.50 -13.12
CA THR A 111 -2.03 -4.37 -14.30
C THR A 111 -2.29 -5.85 -13.95
N CYS A 112 -2.47 -6.17 -12.66
CA CYS A 112 -2.77 -7.52 -12.15
C CYS A 112 -1.69 -8.59 -12.45
N HIS A 113 -0.44 -8.20 -12.68
CA HIS A 113 0.71 -9.10 -12.83
C HIS A 113 1.23 -9.58 -11.47
N PHE A 114 0.39 -10.31 -10.71
CA PHE A 114 0.68 -10.65 -9.31
C PHE A 114 1.91 -11.53 -9.11
N GLN A 115 2.15 -12.51 -9.99
CA GLN A 115 3.33 -13.37 -9.91
C GLN A 115 4.63 -12.56 -10.02
N ALA A 116 4.69 -11.66 -10.99
CA ALA A 116 5.82 -10.76 -11.19
C ALA A 116 5.97 -9.76 -10.02
N PHE A 117 4.85 -9.32 -9.44
CA PHE A 117 4.86 -8.47 -8.26
C PHE A 117 5.56 -9.15 -7.08
N TRP A 118 5.20 -10.40 -6.74
CA TRP A 118 5.82 -11.11 -5.61
C TRP A 118 7.31 -11.36 -5.83
N GLN A 119 7.72 -11.72 -7.05
CA GLN A 119 9.14 -11.88 -7.40
C GLN A 119 9.92 -10.57 -7.25
N ALA A 120 9.36 -9.47 -7.78
CA ALA A 120 9.99 -8.16 -7.64
C ALA A 120 10.00 -7.66 -6.18
N LEU A 121 9.01 -8.06 -5.38
CA LEU A 121 8.95 -7.72 -3.95
C LEU A 121 10.04 -8.44 -3.16
N ASP A 122 10.28 -9.72 -3.43
CA ASP A 122 11.35 -10.51 -2.79
C ASP A 122 12.74 -9.89 -3.03
N GLU A 123 12.98 -9.28 -4.19
CA GLU A 123 14.21 -8.56 -4.49
C GLU A 123 14.34 -7.20 -3.77
N ASN A 124 13.24 -6.66 -3.26
CA ASN A 124 13.15 -5.32 -2.66
C ASN A 124 12.57 -5.35 -1.24
N MET A 125 12.78 -6.45 -0.50
CA MET A 125 12.23 -6.64 0.86
C MET A 125 12.61 -5.52 1.84
N ASP A 126 13.79 -4.92 1.65
CA ASP A 126 14.29 -3.82 2.49
C ASP A 126 13.32 -2.62 2.51
N LEU A 127 12.53 -2.43 1.44
CA LEU A 127 11.56 -1.34 1.34
C LEU A 127 10.35 -1.52 2.24
N LEU A 128 10.04 -2.75 2.63
CA LEU A 128 8.90 -3.07 3.49
C LEU A 128 9.24 -2.97 4.98
N GLU A 129 10.50 -2.74 5.33
CA GLU A 129 10.92 -2.65 6.71
C GLU A 129 10.16 -1.53 7.45
N GLY A 130 9.46 -1.91 8.52
CA GLY A 130 8.66 -0.98 9.31
C GLY A 130 7.22 -0.75 8.83
N ILE A 131 6.77 -1.40 7.74
CA ILE A 131 5.37 -1.37 7.29
C ILE A 131 4.65 -2.63 7.76
N THR A 132 3.81 -2.48 8.79
CA THR A 132 3.04 -3.59 9.34
C THR A 132 1.87 -3.96 8.41
N GLY A 133 1.77 -5.24 8.03
CA GLY A 133 0.61 -5.78 7.32
C GLY A 133 0.54 -5.44 5.82
N PHE A 134 1.67 -5.11 5.20
CA PHE A 134 1.74 -4.81 3.76
C PHE A 134 1.26 -5.98 2.90
N GLU A 135 1.88 -7.15 3.04
CA GLU A 135 1.56 -8.33 2.22
C GLU A 135 0.10 -8.76 2.37
N ASP A 136 -0.43 -8.76 3.59
CA ASP A 136 -1.83 -9.10 3.84
C ASP A 136 -2.78 -8.09 3.19
N SER A 137 -2.42 -6.83 3.13
CA SER A 137 -3.24 -5.81 2.47
C SER A 137 -3.21 -5.99 0.95
N VAL A 138 -2.05 -6.32 0.37
CA VAL A 138 -1.93 -6.67 -1.05
C VAL A 138 -2.74 -7.94 -1.36
N ARG A 139 -2.62 -9.00 -0.54
CA ARG A 139 -3.41 -10.24 -0.71
C ARG A 139 -4.91 -9.97 -0.64
N LYS A 140 -5.37 -9.05 0.23
CA LYS A 140 -6.79 -8.65 0.25
C LYS A 140 -7.25 -8.04 -1.07
N PHE A 141 -6.41 -7.20 -1.68
CA PHE A 141 -6.67 -6.62 -2.99
C PHE A 141 -6.70 -7.70 -4.08
N ILE A 142 -5.72 -8.60 -4.10
CA ILE A 142 -5.69 -9.73 -5.05
C ILE A 142 -6.95 -10.59 -4.89
N CYS A 143 -7.35 -10.91 -3.66
CA CYS A 143 -8.58 -11.66 -3.42
C CYS A 143 -9.83 -10.92 -3.89
N HIS A 144 -9.87 -9.59 -3.74
CA HIS A 144 -10.97 -8.78 -4.26
C HIS A 144 -11.05 -8.84 -5.80
N VAL A 145 -9.91 -8.75 -6.49
CA VAL A 145 -9.85 -8.88 -7.96
C VAL A 145 -10.31 -10.28 -8.39
N VAL A 146 -9.77 -11.33 -7.76
CA VAL A 146 -10.15 -12.73 -8.06
C VAL A 146 -11.66 -12.95 -7.85
N GLY A 147 -12.22 -12.37 -6.79
CA GLY A 147 -13.65 -12.40 -6.48
C GLY A 147 -14.55 -11.82 -7.58
N ILE A 148 -14.02 -10.90 -8.40
CA ILE A 148 -14.77 -10.26 -9.47
C ILE A 148 -14.53 -10.98 -10.81
N THR A 149 -13.32 -11.52 -11.02
CA THR A 149 -12.89 -12.00 -12.35
C THR A 149 -13.03 -13.51 -12.57
N TYR A 150 -13.18 -14.31 -11.51
CA TYR A 150 -13.27 -15.77 -11.59
C TYR A 150 -14.57 -16.30 -11.00
N GLN A 151 -15.11 -17.36 -11.60
CA GLN A 151 -16.13 -18.23 -10.98
C GLN A 151 -15.50 -19.50 -10.40
N HIS A 152 -14.51 -20.03 -11.11
CA HIS A 152 -13.68 -21.16 -10.70
C HIS A 152 -12.21 -20.81 -10.95
N ILE A 153 -11.34 -21.11 -10.00
CA ILE A 153 -9.89 -20.94 -10.14
C ILE A 153 -9.17 -22.19 -9.64
N ASP A 154 -8.15 -22.63 -10.35
CA ASP A 154 -7.35 -23.75 -9.88
C ASP A 154 -6.61 -23.38 -8.58
N ARG A 155 -6.56 -24.31 -7.63
CA ARG A 155 -5.92 -24.09 -6.33
C ARG A 155 -4.46 -23.66 -6.45
N TRP A 156 -3.72 -24.26 -7.38
CA TRP A 156 -2.30 -23.96 -7.60
C TRP A 156 -2.12 -22.52 -8.10
N LEU A 157 -2.97 -22.07 -9.03
CA LEU A 157 -2.93 -20.72 -9.58
C LEU A 157 -3.26 -19.68 -8.52
N LEU A 158 -4.28 -19.93 -7.68
CA LEU A 158 -4.61 -19.02 -6.58
C LEU A 158 -3.45 -18.91 -5.57
N ALA A 159 -2.80 -20.03 -5.25
CA ALA A 159 -1.64 -20.03 -4.36
C ALA A 159 -0.49 -19.20 -4.93
N GLU A 160 -0.24 -19.31 -6.24
CA GLU A 160 0.79 -18.55 -6.95
C GLU A 160 0.46 -17.05 -6.97
N MET A 161 -0.78 -16.68 -7.29
CA MET A 161 -1.24 -15.28 -7.29
C MET A 161 -1.11 -14.62 -5.92
N LEU A 162 -1.24 -15.38 -4.82
CA LEU A 162 -1.13 -14.87 -3.45
C LEU A 162 0.30 -14.91 -2.88
N GLY A 163 1.30 -15.23 -3.70
CA GLY A 163 2.71 -15.23 -3.32
C GLY A 163 3.20 -16.59 -2.83
N ASN A 164 2.87 -17.66 -3.57
CA ASN A 164 3.29 -19.04 -3.28
C ASN A 164 2.94 -19.51 -1.86
N LEU A 165 1.71 -19.21 -1.40
CA LEU A 165 1.25 -19.59 -0.08
C LEU A 165 1.19 -21.11 0.10
N THR A 166 1.49 -21.57 1.31
CA THR A 166 1.27 -22.96 1.71
C THR A 166 -0.22 -23.31 1.73
N ASP A 167 -0.53 -24.60 1.64
CA ASP A 167 -1.90 -25.10 1.63
C ASP A 167 -2.73 -24.65 2.84
N SER A 168 -2.08 -24.57 4.01
CA SER A 168 -2.70 -24.13 5.26
C SER A 168 -3.01 -22.63 5.24
N GLN A 169 -2.09 -21.80 4.77
CA GLN A 169 -2.29 -20.35 4.63
C GLN A 169 -3.39 -20.06 3.60
N LEU A 170 -3.38 -20.77 2.47
CA LEU A 170 -4.40 -20.61 1.43
C LEU A 170 -5.82 -20.87 1.98
N LYS A 171 -6.00 -21.91 2.80
CA LYS A 171 -7.29 -22.20 3.44
C LYS A 171 -7.78 -21.07 4.35
N VAL A 172 -6.87 -20.37 5.04
CA VAL A 172 -7.22 -19.20 5.87
C VAL A 172 -7.79 -18.07 5.00
N TRP A 173 -7.14 -17.78 3.86
CA TRP A 173 -7.63 -16.79 2.90
C TRP A 173 -8.95 -17.20 2.26
N MET A 174 -9.08 -18.47 1.83
CA MET A 174 -10.34 -18.99 1.29
C MET A 174 -11.49 -18.86 2.28
N SER A 175 -11.28 -19.26 3.55
CA SER A 175 -12.29 -19.16 4.61
C SER A 175 -12.72 -17.71 4.86
N LYS A 176 -11.79 -16.77 4.84
CA LYS A 176 -12.06 -15.34 5.02
C LYS A 176 -12.94 -14.73 3.93
N TYR A 177 -12.85 -15.25 2.70
CA TYR A 177 -13.62 -14.79 1.54
C TYR A 177 -14.79 -15.73 1.19
N GLY A 178 -15.06 -16.75 2.00
CA GLY A 178 -16.15 -17.69 1.78
C GLY A 178 -15.96 -18.64 0.60
N TRP A 179 -14.73 -18.82 0.12
CA TRP A 179 -14.43 -19.69 -1.02
C TRP A 179 -14.32 -21.16 -0.60
N SER A 180 -14.86 -22.04 -1.44
CA SER A 180 -14.88 -23.49 -1.19
C SER A 180 -14.18 -24.24 -2.32
N ALA A 181 -13.36 -25.24 -1.97
CA ALA A 181 -12.82 -26.16 -2.96
C ALA A 181 -13.87 -27.21 -3.34
N ASP A 182 -13.94 -27.55 -4.63
CA ASP A 182 -14.73 -28.66 -5.13
C ASP A 182 -13.94 -29.99 -5.06
N GLU A 183 -14.60 -31.10 -5.43
CA GLU A 183 -13.98 -32.43 -5.49
C GLU A 183 -12.93 -32.56 -6.60
N SER A 184 -12.91 -31.64 -7.57
CA SER A 184 -12.00 -31.63 -8.72
C SER A 184 -10.69 -30.87 -8.46
N GLY A 185 -10.58 -30.19 -7.31
CA GLY A 185 -9.42 -29.39 -6.92
C GLY A 185 -9.49 -27.93 -7.35
N GLN A 186 -10.63 -27.49 -7.90
CA GLN A 186 -10.92 -26.11 -8.24
C GLN A 186 -11.59 -25.39 -7.07
N ILE A 187 -11.34 -24.09 -6.97
CA ILE A 187 -11.91 -23.23 -5.94
C ILE A 187 -13.08 -22.47 -6.54
N PHE A 188 -14.25 -22.63 -5.95
CA PHE A 188 -15.45 -21.88 -6.28
C PHE A 188 -15.42 -20.50 -5.61
N ILE A 189 -15.65 -19.48 -6.42
CA ILE A 189 -15.66 -18.07 -6.06
C ILE A 189 -17.11 -17.57 -6.19
N TRP A 190 -17.67 -17.03 -5.10
CA TRP A 190 -19.05 -16.56 -5.00
C TRP A 190 -19.22 -15.12 -5.47
#